data_AF-A0A7W0FCJ7-F1
#
_entry.id   AF-A0A7W0FCJ7-F1
#
_cell.length_a   1.000
_cell.length_b   1.000
_cell.length_c   1.000
_cell.angle_alpha   90.00
_cell.angle_beta   90.00
_cell.angle_gamma   90.00
#
_symmetry.space_group_name_H-M   'P 1'
#
loop_
_entity.id
_entity.type
_entity.pdbx_description
1 polymer ?
#
loop_
_entity_poly.entity_id
_entity_poly.type
_entity_poly.pdbx_seq_one_letter_code
_entity_poly.pdbx_strand_id
1 'polypeptide(L)'
;MQGIKNRILSGKRLTKEEAIRLFESDDIFTLGKLASHAAKKKNSNKAYFIRNIHINPTNICVNRCKFCAFSRSKGEEGAYELTIEEILKKLRPFTHSPIHPFTEVHIVGGLHPDRPFEYYLEMVSSIKKHFPKLQIKAFTAT
;
A
#
# COMPACT_ATOMS: atom_id res chain seq x y z
N MET A 1 15.87 13.88 26.83
CA MET A 1 15.89 12.52 26.26
C MET A 1 15.55 11.42 27.26
N GLN A 2 16.04 11.44 28.51
CA GLN A 2 15.83 10.34 29.47
C GLN A 2 14.36 10.00 29.79
N GLY A 3 13.48 10.99 29.95
CA GLY A 3 12.05 10.76 30.17
C GLY A 3 11.37 10.03 29.01
N ILE A 4 11.76 10.36 27.77
CA ILE A 4 11.25 9.72 26.55
C ILE A 4 11.69 8.25 26.49
N LYS A 5 12.97 7.97 26.81
CA LYS A 5 13.51 6.61 26.90
C LYS A 5 12.68 5.76 27.88
N ASN A 6 12.48 6.26 29.10
CA ASN A 6 11.72 5.53 30.13
C ASN A 6 10.28 5.23 29.69
N ARG A 7 9.63 6.19 29.04
CA ARG A 7 8.27 6.02 28.51
C ARG A 7 8.21 4.91 27.46
N ILE A 8 9.14 4.91 26.50
CA ILE A 8 9.24 3.86 25.46
C ILE A 8 9.49 2.49 26.08
N LEU A 9 10.45 2.38 26.99
CA LEU A 9 10.79 1.11 27.67
C LEU A 9 9.62 0.58 28.50
N SER A 10 8.82 1.46 29.09
CA SER A 10 7.58 1.10 29.79
C SER A 10 6.40 0.75 28.86
N GLY A 11 6.56 0.88 27.53
CA GLY A 11 5.50 0.62 26.56
C GLY A 11 4.39 1.68 26.53
N LYS A 12 4.61 2.85 27.12
CA LYS A 12 3.64 3.94 27.15
C LYS A 12 3.68 4.73 25.84
N ARG A 13 2.52 5.24 25.42
CA ARG A 13 2.39 6.11 24.24
C ARG A 13 3.12 7.43 24.47
N LEU A 14 3.92 7.83 23.46
CA LEU A 14 4.56 9.14 23.40
C LEU A 14 3.53 10.25 23.22
N THR A 15 3.78 11.38 23.86
CA THR A 15 3.07 12.64 23.59
C THR A 15 3.53 13.24 22.27
N LYS A 16 2.78 14.21 21.74
CA LYS A 16 3.13 14.93 20.50
C LYS A 16 4.47 15.65 20.65
N GLU A 17 4.69 16.29 21.79
CA GLU A 17 5.89 17.07 22.11
C GLU A 17 7.11 16.17 22.18
N GLU A 18 6.98 14.98 22.80
CA GLU A 18 8.05 13.98 22.83
C GLU A 18 8.36 13.44 21.43
N ALA A 19 7.36 13.24 20.58
CA ALA A 19 7.56 12.77 19.20
C ALA A 19 8.30 13.81 18.34
N ILE A 20 7.95 15.09 18.43
CA ILE A 20 8.65 16.19 17.74
C ILE A 20 10.11 16.23 18.17
N ARG A 21 10.38 16.14 19.48
CA ARG A 21 11.77 16.11 19.99
C ARG A 21 12.59 14.92 19.50
N LEU A 22 11.96 13.78 19.23
CA LEU A 22 12.64 12.62 18.63
C LEU A 22 12.90 12.85 17.13
N PHE A 23 11.98 13.52 16.44
CA PHE A 23 12.12 13.86 15.03
C PHE A 23 13.26 14.87 14.78
N GLU A 24 13.42 15.83 15.68
CA GLU A 24 14.47 16.86 15.63
C GLU A 24 15.84 16.39 16.18
N SER A 25 15.95 15.13 16.59
CA SER A 25 17.16 14.60 17.23
C SER A 25 18.14 14.00 16.21
N ASP A 26 19.38 14.47 16.23
CA ASP A 26 20.48 13.92 15.40
C ASP A 26 21.13 12.65 16.00
N ASP A 27 20.78 12.26 17.23
CA ASP A 27 21.28 11.04 17.88
C ASP A 27 20.63 9.77 17.29
N ILE A 28 21.03 9.43 16.06
CA ILE A 28 20.50 8.29 15.31
C ILE A 28 20.76 6.96 16.02
N PHE A 29 21.82 6.84 16.81
CA PHE A 29 22.14 5.62 17.56
C PHE A 29 21.15 5.38 18.69
N THR A 30 20.82 6.42 19.47
CA THR A 30 19.77 6.30 20.48
C THR A 30 18.41 6.03 19.84
N LEU A 31 18.07 6.74 18.75
CA LEU A 31 16.80 6.53 18.03
C LEU A 31 16.69 5.09 17.52
N GLY A 32 17.73 4.58 16.85
CA GLY A 32 17.78 3.21 16.35
C GLY A 32 17.64 2.16 17.44
N LYS A 33 18.29 2.33 18.60
CA LYS A 33 18.15 1.42 19.75
C LYS A 33 16.73 1.39 20.30
N LEU A 34 16.10 2.55 20.46
CA LEU A 34 14.72 2.66 20.96
C LEU A 34 13.71 2.09 19.96
N ALA A 35 13.88 2.38 18.67
CA ALA A 35 13.06 1.84 17.59
C ALA A 35 13.21 0.32 17.49
N SER A 36 14.44 -0.21 17.60
CA SER A 36 14.71 -1.65 17.61
C SER A 36 14.06 -2.34 18.81
N HIS A 37 14.13 -1.74 20.00
CA HIS A 37 13.43 -2.26 21.19
C HIS A 37 11.92 -2.34 20.96
N ALA A 38 11.30 -1.25 20.46
CA ALA A 38 9.88 -1.21 20.18
C ALA A 38 9.46 -2.24 19.10
N ALA A 39 10.24 -2.36 18.02
CA ALA A 39 10.02 -3.34 16.96
C ALA A 39 10.14 -4.79 17.48
N LYS A 40 11.16 -5.09 18.27
CA LYS A 40 11.34 -6.42 18.89
C LYS A 40 10.23 -6.77 19.86
N LYS A 41 9.71 -5.81 20.62
CA LYS A 41 8.57 -6.06 21.51
C LYS A 41 7.31 -6.47 20.75
N LYS A 42 7.11 -5.92 19.54
CA LYS A 42 5.92 -6.21 18.72
C LYS A 42 6.09 -7.42 17.81
N ASN A 43 7.26 -7.57 17.20
CA ASN A 43 7.52 -8.52 16.11
C ASN A 43 8.55 -9.60 16.48
N SER A 44 9.10 -9.57 17.69
CA SER A 44 10.24 -10.39 18.11
C SER A 44 11.41 -10.22 17.11
N ASN A 45 11.96 -11.32 16.58
CA ASN A 45 12.98 -11.29 15.55
C ASN A 45 12.43 -11.70 14.17
N LYS A 46 11.15 -11.44 13.90
CA LYS A 46 10.48 -11.81 12.65
C LYS A 46 10.38 -10.62 11.70
N ALA A 47 10.69 -10.88 10.44
CA ALA A 47 10.36 -10.01 9.31
C ALA A 47 9.28 -10.69 8.48
N TYR A 48 8.21 -9.96 8.16
CA TYR A 48 7.06 -10.48 7.43
C TYR A 48 7.09 -9.95 5.99
N PHE A 49 6.72 -10.79 5.04
CA PHE A 49 6.57 -10.42 3.64
C PHE A 49 5.36 -11.13 3.04
N ILE A 50 4.87 -10.61 1.92
CA ILE A 50 3.81 -11.22 1.12
C ILE A 50 4.17 -11.14 -0.35
N ARG A 51 3.71 -12.11 -1.14
CA ARG A 51 3.80 -12.07 -2.60
C ARG A 51 2.47 -11.55 -3.13
N ASN A 52 2.46 -10.28 -3.55
CA ASN A 52 1.29 -9.63 -4.13
C ASN A 52 1.51 -9.28 -5.61
N ILE A 53 0.40 -9.07 -6.30
CA ILE A 53 0.37 -8.51 -7.66
C ILE A 53 -0.12 -7.07 -7.54
N HIS A 54 0.55 -6.15 -8.20
CA HIS A 54 0.12 -4.75 -8.25
C HIS A 54 -0.60 -4.46 -9.56
N ILE A 55 -1.84 -3.99 -9.48
CA ILE A 55 -2.62 -3.57 -10.65
C ILE A 55 -2.97 -2.10 -10.51
N ASN A 56 -2.67 -1.35 -11.57
CA ASN A 56 -3.14 0.01 -11.76
C ASN A 56 -4.19 0.04 -12.87
N PRO A 57 -5.50 0.18 -12.55
CA PRO A 57 -6.53 0.18 -13.58
C PRO A 57 -6.43 1.36 -14.56
N THR A 58 -5.81 2.45 -14.15
CA THR A 58 -5.56 3.63 -14.97
C THR A 58 -4.54 4.53 -14.29
N ASN A 59 -3.83 5.34 -15.07
CA ASN A 59 -3.04 6.46 -14.59
C ASN A 59 -3.69 7.83 -14.84
N ILE A 60 -4.90 7.86 -15.42
CA ILE A 60 -5.69 9.07 -15.60
C ILE A 60 -6.23 9.51 -14.25
N CYS A 61 -5.93 10.75 -13.86
CA CYS A 61 -6.21 11.23 -12.51
C CYS A 61 -6.61 12.71 -12.48
N VAL A 62 -7.69 13.03 -11.77
CA VAL A 62 -8.14 14.42 -11.57
C VAL A 62 -7.35 15.16 -10.49
N ASN A 63 -6.76 14.46 -9.52
CA ASN A 63 -6.16 15.10 -8.33
C ASN A 63 -4.87 15.88 -8.58
N ARG A 64 -4.08 15.53 -9.61
CA ARG A 64 -2.85 16.24 -10.00
C ARG A 64 -1.89 16.54 -8.84
N CYS A 65 -1.63 15.55 -7.98
CA CYS A 65 -0.73 15.71 -6.85
C CYS A 65 0.67 16.15 -7.33
N LYS A 66 1.21 17.23 -6.74
CA LYS A 66 2.50 17.84 -7.16
C LYS A 66 3.71 16.90 -7.14
N PHE A 67 3.66 15.86 -6.32
CA PHE A 67 4.72 14.86 -6.16
C PHE A 67 4.46 13.57 -6.97
N CYS A 68 3.33 13.47 -7.68
CA CYS A 68 2.92 12.24 -8.35
C CYS A 68 3.35 12.22 -9.81
N ALA A 69 4.43 11.49 -10.11
CA ALA A 69 4.89 11.26 -11.49
C ALA A 69 3.96 10.33 -12.31
N PHE A 70 3.04 9.62 -11.63
CA PHE A 70 2.15 8.63 -12.25
C PHE A 70 0.96 9.26 -12.96
N SER A 71 0.44 10.39 -12.46
CA SER A 71 -0.77 11.03 -12.97
C SER A 71 -0.62 11.46 -14.44
N ARG A 72 -1.64 11.18 -15.25
CA ARG A 72 -1.79 11.66 -16.63
C ARG A 72 -3.18 12.24 -16.88
N SER A 73 -3.29 13.14 -17.84
CA SER A 73 -4.55 13.70 -18.35
C SER A 73 -5.13 12.78 -19.39
N LYS A 74 -6.45 12.81 -19.54
CA LYS A 74 -7.10 12.07 -20.62
C LYS A 74 -6.56 12.60 -21.94
N GLY A 75 -6.02 11.71 -22.77
CA GLY A 75 -5.34 12.06 -24.03
C GLY A 75 -3.89 12.53 -23.91
N GLU A 76 -3.33 12.62 -22.70
CA GLU A 76 -1.89 12.88 -22.53
C GLU A 76 -1.06 11.67 -22.97
N GLU A 77 0.15 11.92 -23.46
CA GLU A 77 1.06 10.84 -23.83
C GLU A 77 1.31 9.88 -22.65
N GLY A 78 1.15 8.57 -22.91
CA GLY A 78 1.27 7.53 -21.90
C GLY A 78 0.08 7.42 -20.95
N ALA A 79 -1.01 8.14 -21.17
CA ALA A 79 -2.28 7.88 -20.49
C ALA A 79 -2.83 6.51 -20.90
N TYR A 80 -3.35 5.74 -19.93
CA TYR A 80 -3.96 4.45 -20.20
C TYR A 80 -5.13 4.15 -19.26
N GLU A 81 -5.99 3.26 -19.74
CA GLU A 81 -7.15 2.77 -19.06
C GLU A 81 -7.29 1.28 -19.34
N LEU A 82 -7.12 0.45 -18.32
CA LEU A 82 -7.34 -0.99 -18.43
C LEU A 82 -8.83 -1.30 -18.33
N THR A 83 -9.28 -2.16 -19.22
CA THR A 83 -10.54 -2.89 -19.11
C THR A 83 -10.47 -3.95 -18.02
N ILE A 84 -11.61 -4.40 -17.52
CA ILE A 84 -11.68 -5.50 -16.54
C ILE A 84 -11.07 -6.78 -17.13
N GLU A 85 -11.31 -7.06 -18.42
CA GLU A 85 -10.74 -8.23 -19.10
C GLU A 85 -9.20 -8.19 -19.15
N GLU A 86 -8.60 -7.02 -19.43
CA GLU A 86 -7.15 -6.85 -19.38
C GLU A 86 -6.58 -7.06 -17.97
N ILE A 87 -7.30 -6.60 -16.94
CA ILE A 87 -6.93 -6.85 -15.54
C ILE A 87 -6.95 -8.35 -15.25
N LEU A 88 -8.01 -9.06 -15.63
CA LEU A 88 -8.11 -10.51 -15.43
C LEU A 88 -7.00 -11.26 -16.18
N LYS A 89 -6.69 -10.84 -17.42
CA LYS A 89 -5.60 -11.40 -18.22
C LYS A 89 -4.24 -11.18 -17.56
N LYS A 90 -3.99 -10.00 -16.97
CA LYS A 90 -2.77 -9.70 -16.21
C LYS A 90 -2.64 -10.54 -14.95
N LEU A 91 -3.73 -10.88 -14.27
CA LEU A 91 -3.71 -11.68 -13.05
C LEU A 91 -3.49 -13.19 -13.29
N ARG A 92 -3.99 -13.72 -14.41
CA ARG A 92 -4.03 -15.15 -14.71
C ARG A 92 -2.67 -15.90 -14.58
N PRO A 93 -1.53 -15.38 -15.07
CA PRO A 93 -0.25 -16.10 -14.97
C PRO A 93 0.22 -16.28 -13.52
N PHE A 94 -0.15 -15.35 -12.64
CA PHE A 94 0.32 -15.31 -11.26
C PHE A 94 -0.53 -16.16 -10.31
N THR A 95 -1.79 -16.38 -10.64
CA THR A 95 -2.72 -17.19 -9.84
C THR A 95 -2.67 -18.67 -10.19
N HIS A 96 -2.26 -19.02 -11.42
CA HIS A 96 -2.18 -20.41 -11.89
C HIS A 96 -0.79 -21.06 -11.71
N SER A 97 0.17 -20.36 -11.11
CA SER A 97 1.50 -20.93 -10.86
C SER A 97 1.43 -22.06 -9.83
N PRO A 98 1.81 -23.31 -10.19
CA PRO A 98 1.64 -24.48 -9.33
C PRO A 98 2.64 -24.55 -8.18
N ILE A 99 3.76 -23.83 -8.27
CA ILE A 99 4.87 -23.97 -7.32
C ILE A 99 4.79 -22.92 -6.21
N HIS A 100 4.32 -21.69 -6.49
CA HIS A 100 3.98 -20.70 -5.45
C HIS A 100 2.98 -19.67 -6.02
N PRO A 101 1.66 -19.80 -5.77
CA PRO A 101 0.69 -18.83 -6.28
C PRO A 101 0.81 -17.49 -5.53
N PHE A 102 0.57 -16.39 -6.25
CA PHE A 102 0.37 -15.10 -5.60
C PHE A 102 -0.96 -15.12 -4.84
N THR A 103 -0.94 -14.66 -3.60
CA THR A 103 -2.09 -14.78 -2.69
C THR A 103 -2.89 -13.50 -2.55
N GLU A 104 -2.36 -12.37 -3.03
CA GLU A 104 -2.96 -11.06 -2.88
C GLU A 104 -2.80 -10.20 -4.14
N VAL A 105 -3.82 -9.42 -4.48
CA VAL A 105 -3.74 -8.34 -5.46
C VAL A 105 -3.95 -6.99 -4.77
N HIS A 106 -3.03 -6.06 -4.99
CA HIS A 106 -3.14 -4.66 -4.60
C HIS A 106 -3.63 -3.84 -5.80
N ILE A 107 -4.74 -3.13 -5.61
CA ILE A 107 -5.34 -2.29 -6.66
C ILE A 107 -5.34 -0.84 -6.18
N VAL A 108 -4.53 -0.01 -6.82
CA VAL A 108 -4.46 1.44 -6.64
C VAL A 108 -4.38 2.09 -8.02
N GLY A 109 -4.62 3.38 -8.18
CA GLY A 109 -4.53 4.00 -9.50
C GLY A 109 -4.87 5.47 -9.48
N GLY A 110 -5.03 6.04 -10.67
CA GLY A 110 -5.56 7.39 -10.82
C GLY A 110 -7.03 7.48 -10.39
N LEU A 111 -7.42 8.66 -9.91
CA LEU A 111 -8.82 9.01 -9.68
C LEU A 111 -9.43 9.42 -11.01
N HIS A 112 -10.03 8.46 -11.70
CA HIS A 112 -10.56 8.65 -13.05
C HIS A 112 -11.79 9.58 -13.03
N PRO A 113 -11.84 10.63 -13.87
CA PRO A 113 -12.95 11.60 -13.87
C PRO A 113 -14.30 10.99 -14.25
N ASP A 114 -14.29 10.05 -15.20
CA ASP A 114 -15.52 9.59 -15.86
C ASP A 114 -15.94 8.18 -15.44
N ARG A 115 -15.23 7.51 -14.53
CA ARG A 115 -15.56 6.11 -14.18
C ARG A 115 -16.66 6.10 -13.13
N PRO A 116 -17.80 5.43 -13.41
CA PRO A 116 -18.87 5.32 -12.44
C PRO A 116 -18.49 4.35 -11.32
N PHE A 117 -19.20 4.40 -10.20
CA PHE A 117 -18.94 3.54 -9.04
C PHE A 117 -19.09 2.05 -9.39
N GLU A 118 -20.04 1.73 -10.26
CA GLU A 118 -20.38 0.39 -10.73
C GLU A 118 -19.18 -0.32 -11.38
N TYR A 119 -18.32 0.42 -12.08
CA TYR A 119 -17.09 -0.12 -12.66
C TYR A 119 -16.21 -0.78 -11.59
N TYR A 120 -16.09 -0.15 -10.42
CA TYR A 120 -15.26 -0.67 -9.33
C TYR A 120 -15.88 -1.91 -8.69
N LEU A 121 -17.21 -1.93 -8.55
CA LEU A 121 -17.94 -3.11 -8.08
C LEU A 121 -17.78 -4.29 -9.05
N GLU A 122 -17.92 -4.03 -10.35
CA GLU A 122 -17.74 -5.03 -11.40
C GLU A 122 -16.31 -5.56 -11.43
N MET A 123 -15.32 -4.68 -11.28
CA MET A 123 -13.91 -5.07 -11.22
C MET A 123 -13.63 -5.99 -10.03
N VAL A 124 -14.02 -5.61 -8.81
CA VAL A 124 -13.77 -6.42 -7.60
C VAL A 124 -14.51 -7.75 -7.67
N SER A 125 -15.79 -7.74 -8.06
CA SER A 125 -16.59 -8.96 -8.18
C SER A 125 -16.06 -9.90 -9.28
N SER A 126 -15.65 -9.36 -10.43
CA SER A 126 -15.05 -10.13 -11.51
C SER A 126 -13.73 -10.76 -11.10
N ILE A 127 -12.85 -10.03 -10.42
CA ILE A 127 -11.59 -10.60 -9.89
C ILE A 127 -11.90 -11.72 -8.90
N LYS A 128 -12.84 -11.51 -7.97
CA LYS A 128 -13.18 -12.53 -6.97
C LYS A 128 -13.83 -13.77 -7.59
N LYS A 129 -14.67 -13.60 -8.63
CA LYS A 129 -15.30 -14.69 -9.39
C LYS A 129 -14.26 -15.56 -10.10
N HIS A 130 -13.28 -14.94 -10.77
CA HIS A 130 -12.27 -15.68 -11.54
C HIS A 130 -11.14 -16.24 -10.65
N PHE A 131 -10.83 -15.55 -9.55
CA PHE A 131 -9.73 -15.92 -8.64
C PHE A 131 -10.23 -15.96 -7.18
N PRO A 132 -11.08 -16.94 -6.80
CA PRO A 132 -11.75 -16.95 -5.51
C PRO A 132 -10.80 -17.02 -4.30
N LYS A 133 -9.59 -17.57 -4.48
CA LYS A 133 -8.56 -17.66 -3.43
C LYS A 133 -7.69 -16.40 -3.31
N LEU A 134 -7.74 -15.49 -4.28
CA LEU A 134 -6.96 -14.26 -4.27
C LEU A 134 -7.58 -13.26 -3.29
N GLN A 135 -6.77 -12.74 -2.37
CA GLN A 135 -7.15 -11.63 -1.50
C GLN A 135 -7.11 -10.33 -2.28
N ILE A 136 -8.13 -9.49 -2.14
CA ILE A 136 -8.23 -8.21 -2.84
C ILE A 136 -7.96 -7.09 -1.85
N LYS A 137 -6.89 -6.33 -2.06
CA LYS A 137 -6.55 -5.11 -1.32
C LYS A 137 -6.74 -3.91 -2.24
N ALA A 138 -7.92 -3.31 -2.17
CA ALA A 138 -8.36 -2.15 -2.95
C ALA A 138 -9.25 -1.30 -2.03
N PHE A 139 -9.30 0.03 -2.08
CA PHE A 139 -8.49 1.05 -2.72
C PHE A 139 -7.71 1.80 -1.64
N THR A 140 -7.18 2.99 -1.93
CA THR A 140 -6.63 3.86 -0.88
C THR A 140 -7.73 4.26 0.11
N ALA A 141 -7.45 4.18 1.41
CA ALA A 141 -8.32 4.75 2.42
C ALA A 141 -8.29 6.28 2.29
N THR A 142 -9.45 6.88 2.03
CA THR A 142 -9.68 8.34 2.08
C THR A 142 -10.05 8.77 3.48
#